data_AF-A0A1Q2MFH2-F1
#
_entry.id   AF-A0A1Q2MFH2-F1
#
_cell.length_a   1.000
_cell.length_b   1.000
_cell.length_c   1.000
_cell.angle_alpha   90.00
_cell.angle_beta   90.00
_cell.angle_gamma   90.00
#
_symmetry.space_group_name_H-M   'P 1'
#
loop_
_entity.id
_entity.type
_entity.pdbx_description
1 polymer ?
#
loop_
_entity_poly.entity_id
_entity_poly.type
_entity_poly.pdbx_seq_one_letter_code
_entity_poly.pdbx_strand_id
1 'polypeptide(L)'
;MNALNYIRNQPPCYPAQTNVMDKVDDILGDIISEDSGTNKDGIVKGIEHETQLVIWQLTKLKQMHRHIKEQILRQECQINTDLGQLHPLGIDKVRAADPRRAQLMIRLSQLDDRRQRIDIDFFDRQSRCLERLIGLAGKHRLLTP
;
A
#
# COMPACT_ATOMS: atom_id res chain seq x y z
N MET A 1 8.50 -28.38 -27.60
CA MET A 1 7.64 -27.46 -26.83
C MET A 1 8.49 -26.83 -25.76
N ASN A 2 8.71 -25.51 -25.81
CA ASN A 2 9.72 -24.80 -25.02
C ASN A 2 9.25 -24.55 -23.58
N ALA A 3 10.10 -24.90 -22.61
CA ALA A 3 9.90 -24.70 -21.16
C ALA A 3 9.70 -23.22 -20.75
N LEU A 4 9.99 -22.28 -21.65
CA LEU A 4 9.84 -20.83 -21.41
C LEU A 4 8.37 -20.34 -21.41
N ASN A 5 7.42 -21.11 -21.94
CA ASN A 5 6.00 -20.73 -21.92
C ASN A 5 5.26 -21.12 -20.63
N TYR A 6 5.85 -21.92 -19.75
CA TYR A 6 5.18 -22.37 -18.52
C TYR A 6 5.30 -21.35 -17.37
N ILE A 7 6.35 -20.53 -17.37
CA ILE A 7 6.61 -19.55 -16.30
C ILE A 7 5.73 -18.30 -16.44
N ARG A 8 5.25 -17.99 -17.64
CA ARG A 8 4.52 -16.74 -17.92
C ARG A 8 3.03 -16.77 -17.53
N ASN A 9 2.49 -17.94 -17.19
CA ASN A 9 1.05 -18.14 -16.93
C ASN A 9 0.75 -18.66 -15.51
N GLN A 10 1.71 -18.67 -14.59
CA GLN A 10 1.39 -18.95 -13.19
C GLN A 10 0.87 -17.68 -12.52
N PRO A 11 -0.35 -17.69 -11.93
CA PRO A 11 -0.75 -16.62 -11.02
C PRO A 11 0.27 -16.57 -9.87
N PRO A 12 0.61 -15.37 -9.36
CA PRO A 12 1.51 -15.26 -8.23
C PRO A 12 0.97 -16.08 -7.07
N CYS A 13 1.69 -17.14 -6.70
CA CYS A 13 1.44 -17.92 -5.50
C CYS A 13 1.81 -17.04 -4.30
N TYR A 14 0.88 -16.21 -3.85
CA TYR A 14 0.98 -15.59 -2.53
C TYR A 14 0.77 -16.71 -1.51
N PRO A 15 1.73 -16.97 -0.60
CA PRO A 15 1.46 -17.85 0.54
C PRO A 15 0.25 -17.27 1.26
N ALA A 16 -0.69 -18.13 1.66
CA ALA A 16 -1.85 -17.74 2.44
C ALA A 16 -1.35 -16.96 3.66
N GLN A 17 -1.50 -15.63 3.60
CA GLN A 17 -1.11 -14.73 4.68
C GLN A 17 -2.06 -15.01 5.83
N THR A 18 -1.66 -15.94 6.70
CA THR A 18 -2.18 -16.01 8.05
C THR A 18 -2.01 -14.60 8.59
N ASN A 19 -3.12 -13.96 8.92
CA ASN A 19 -3.24 -12.53 9.10
C ASN A 19 -2.30 -12.09 10.24
N VAL A 20 -1.08 -11.70 9.88
CA VAL A 20 -0.02 -11.29 10.82
C VAL A 20 -0.50 -10.09 11.64
N MET A 21 -1.44 -9.31 11.10
CA MET A 21 -2.08 -8.20 11.79
C MET A 21 -2.97 -8.65 12.96
N ASP A 22 -3.72 -9.76 12.82
CA ASP A 22 -4.56 -10.26 13.92
C ASP A 22 -3.69 -10.71 15.11
N LYS A 23 -2.52 -11.30 14.80
CA LYS A 23 -1.54 -11.67 15.83
C LYS A 23 -0.89 -10.46 16.51
N VAL A 24 -0.78 -9.32 15.83
CA VAL A 24 -0.21 -8.09 16.42
C VAL A 24 -1.19 -7.47 17.40
N ASP A 25 -2.49 -7.49 17.09
CA ASP A 25 -3.53 -6.98 18.00
C ASP A 25 -3.65 -7.85 19.26
N ASP A 26 -3.54 -9.18 19.14
CA ASP A 26 -3.52 -10.11 20.29
C ASP A 26 -2.31 -9.86 21.22
N ILE A 27 -1.11 -9.66 20.65
CA ILE A 27 0.11 -9.40 21.43
C ILE A 27 0.05 -8.05 22.15
N LEU A 28 -0.58 -7.04 21.54
CA LEU A 28 -0.74 -5.72 22.15
C LEU A 28 -1.75 -5.72 23.31
N GLY A 29 -2.74 -6.62 23.30
CA GLY A 29 -3.71 -6.79 24.38
C GLY A 29 -3.05 -7.28 25.68
N ASP A 30 -2.11 -8.20 25.59
CA ASP A 30 -1.47 -8.84 26.76
C ASP A 30 -0.41 -7.94 27.44
N ILE A 31 0.23 -7.03 26.70
CA ILE A 31 1.28 -6.13 27.23
C ILE A 31 0.70 -5.04 28.16
N ILE A 32 -0.59 -4.73 28.03
CA ILE A 32 -1.25 -3.63 28.78
C ILE A 32 -1.63 -4.07 30.22
N SER A 33 -1.55 -5.37 30.56
CA SER A 33 -2.11 -5.91 31.81
C SER A 33 -1.13 -6.26 32.94
N GLU A 34 0.19 -6.10 32.79
CA GLU A 34 1.12 -6.41 33.90
C GLU A 34 1.82 -5.16 34.48
N ASP A 35 1.39 -4.84 35.70
CA ASP A 35 1.85 -3.76 36.59
C ASP A 35 3.13 -4.22 37.36
N SER A 36 4.28 -3.53 37.21
CA SER A 36 5.27 -3.36 38.31
C SER A 36 6.51 -2.51 37.97
N GLY A 37 6.54 -1.29 38.52
CA GLY A 37 7.54 -0.88 39.51
C GLY A 37 9.02 -0.68 39.12
N THR A 38 9.35 0.60 38.90
CA THR A 38 10.59 1.33 39.24
C THR A 38 11.82 1.22 38.31
N ASN A 39 12.19 2.37 37.73
CA ASN A 39 13.25 2.65 36.73
C ASN A 39 13.18 1.89 35.39
N LYS A 40 12.60 0.69 35.36
CA LYS A 40 12.14 0.06 34.12
C LYS A 40 10.91 0.78 33.56
N ASP A 41 10.06 1.35 34.41
CA ASP A 41 8.86 2.09 33.99
C ASP A 41 9.13 3.25 33.02
N GLY A 42 10.21 4.01 33.23
CA GLY A 42 10.54 5.15 32.35
C GLY A 42 11.06 4.71 30.99
N ILE A 43 11.86 3.64 30.97
CA ILE A 43 12.39 3.03 29.75
C ILE A 43 11.25 2.35 28.98
N VAL A 44 10.42 1.56 29.66
CA VAL A 44 9.23 0.88 29.10
C VAL A 44 8.23 1.89 28.55
N LYS A 45 7.89 2.97 29.28
CA LYS A 45 7.01 4.03 28.78
C LYS A 45 7.59 4.77 27.57
N GLY A 46 8.90 4.97 27.51
CA GLY A 46 9.57 5.58 26.36
C GLY A 46 9.49 4.70 25.11
N ILE A 47 9.67 3.40 25.26
CA ILE A 47 9.58 2.39 24.19
C ILE A 47 8.14 2.24 23.72
N GLU A 48 7.20 2.21 24.66
CA GLU A 48 5.77 2.14 24.39
C GLU A 48 5.34 3.36 23.57
N HIS A 49 5.75 4.56 23.98
CA HIS A 49 5.46 5.79 23.24
C HIS A 49 6.06 5.77 21.82
N GLU A 50 7.32 5.34 21.67
CA GLU A 50 7.96 5.25 20.36
C GLU A 50 7.28 4.19 19.46
N THR A 51 6.89 3.06 20.04
CA THR A 51 6.15 1.99 19.35
C THR A 51 4.78 2.49 18.89
N GLN A 52 4.02 3.14 19.78
CA GLN A 52 2.74 3.77 19.45
C GLN A 52 2.89 4.81 18.33
N LEU A 53 3.96 5.60 18.36
CA LEU A 53 4.24 6.59 17.31
C LEU A 53 4.48 5.92 15.95
N VAL A 54 5.25 4.83 15.90
CA VAL A 54 5.50 4.11 14.63
C VAL A 54 4.23 3.40 14.13
N ILE A 55 3.41 2.84 15.01
CA ILE A 55 2.09 2.27 14.66
C ILE A 55 1.16 3.35 14.10
N TRP A 56 1.13 4.53 14.73
CA TRP A 56 0.37 5.66 14.23
C TRP A 56 0.85 6.10 12.84
N GLN A 57 2.17 6.16 12.61
CA GLN A 57 2.75 6.48 11.31
C GLN A 57 2.34 5.46 10.24
N LEU A 58 2.40 4.16 10.52
CA LEU A 58 1.93 3.10 9.63
C LEU A 58 0.45 3.26 9.28
N THR A 59 -0.37 3.58 10.27
CA THR A 59 -1.81 3.82 10.09
C THR A 59 -2.04 5.00 9.17
N LYS A 60 -1.30 6.10 9.36
CA LYS A 60 -1.39 7.29 8.49
C LYS A 60 -0.91 7.01 7.07
N LEU A 61 0.18 6.27 6.90
CA LEU A 61 0.66 5.86 5.58
C LEU A 61 -0.40 5.05 4.81
N LYS A 62 -1.07 4.09 5.48
CA LYS A 62 -2.17 3.30 4.88
C LYS A 62 -3.36 4.19 4.48
N GLN A 63 -3.77 5.10 5.36
CA GLN A 63 -4.87 6.04 5.09
C GLN A 63 -4.55 6.94 3.87
N MET A 64 -3.34 7.49 3.81
CA MET A 64 -2.89 8.32 2.71
C MET A 64 -2.80 7.53 1.40
N HIS A 65 -2.21 6.33 1.42
CA HIS A 65 -2.09 5.47 0.24
C HIS A 65 -3.46 5.14 -0.35
N ARG A 66 -4.40 4.69 0.50
CA ARG A 66 -5.79 4.45 0.11
C ARG A 66 -6.43 5.70 -0.51
N HIS A 67 -6.32 6.84 0.16
CA HIS A 67 -6.93 8.09 -0.30
C HIS A 67 -6.40 8.49 -1.69
N ILE A 68 -5.10 8.40 -1.91
CA ILE A 68 -4.51 8.76 -3.21
C ILE A 68 -4.93 7.76 -4.30
N LYS A 69 -5.00 6.45 -4.00
CA LYS A 69 -5.49 5.46 -4.98
C LYS A 69 -6.95 5.70 -5.36
N GLU A 70 -7.80 6.07 -4.39
CA GLU A 70 -9.19 6.45 -4.67
C GLU A 70 -9.28 7.70 -5.57
N GLN A 71 -8.41 8.69 -5.36
CA GLN A 71 -8.33 9.86 -6.25
C GLN A 71 -7.91 9.48 -7.67
N ILE A 72 -6.91 8.61 -7.82
CA ILE A 72 -6.46 8.12 -9.13
C ILE A 72 -7.58 7.38 -9.85
N LEU A 73 -8.27 6.47 -9.15
CA LEU A 73 -9.40 5.73 -9.71
C LEU A 73 -10.52 6.66 -10.21
N ARG A 74 -10.84 7.72 -9.45
CA ARG A 74 -11.83 8.72 -9.88
C ARG A 74 -11.38 9.43 -11.17
N GLN A 75 -10.10 9.77 -11.29
CA GLN A 75 -9.55 10.41 -12.49
C GLN A 75 -9.59 9.46 -13.69
N GLU A 76 -9.31 8.17 -13.50
CA GLU A 76 -9.39 7.15 -14.55
C GLU A 76 -10.83 6.95 -15.01
N CYS A 77 -11.79 6.83 -14.09
CA CYS A 77 -13.20 6.74 -14.42
C CYS A 77 -13.69 7.96 -15.22
N GLN A 78 -13.24 9.15 -14.85
CA GLN A 78 -13.57 10.37 -15.60
C GLN A 78 -13.01 10.31 -17.02
N ILE A 79 -11.73 9.97 -17.19
CA ILE A 79 -11.11 9.90 -18.52
C ILE A 79 -11.76 8.81 -19.38
N ASN A 80 -12.09 7.65 -18.80
CA ASN A 80 -12.78 6.58 -19.52
C ASN A 80 -14.19 6.99 -19.95
N THR A 81 -14.89 7.77 -19.11
CA THR A 81 -16.18 8.37 -19.47
C THR A 81 -16.03 9.33 -20.65
N ASP A 82 -15.03 10.22 -20.60
CA ASP A 82 -14.74 11.18 -21.67
C ASP A 82 -14.37 10.46 -22.98
N LEU A 83 -13.56 9.40 -22.91
CA LEU A 83 -13.21 8.54 -24.05
C LEU A 83 -14.44 7.86 -24.66
N GLY A 84 -15.37 7.40 -23.82
CA GLY A 84 -16.63 6.82 -24.27
C GLY A 84 -17.51 7.82 -25.01
N GLN A 85 -17.55 9.08 -24.56
CA GLN A 85 -18.28 10.16 -25.24
C GLN A 85 -17.66 10.54 -26.59
N LEU A 86 -16.35 10.37 -26.75
CA LEU A 86 -15.66 10.60 -28.02
C LEU A 86 -15.91 9.47 -29.05
N HIS A 87 -16.51 8.34 -28.65
CA HIS A 87 -16.91 7.30 -29.58
C HIS A 87 -18.24 7.68 -30.25
N PRO A 88 -18.28 8.05 -31.54
CA PRO A 88 -19.55 8.34 -32.19
C PRO A 88 -20.38 7.05 -32.25
N LEU A 89 -21.61 7.12 -31.76
CA LEU A 89 -22.64 6.13 -32.00
C LEU A 89 -23.05 6.20 -33.47
N GLY A 90 -22.37 5.41 -34.30
CA GLY A 90 -22.79 5.12 -35.66
C GLY A 90 -22.36 6.13 -36.72
N ILE A 91 -22.21 5.57 -37.91
CA ILE A 91 -21.97 6.19 -39.23
C ILE A 91 -20.50 6.32 -39.60
N ASP A 92 -20.15 5.42 -40.53
CA ASP A 92 -19.02 5.44 -41.44
C ASP A 92 -18.48 6.85 -41.72
N LYS A 93 -17.19 7.01 -41.46
CA LYS A 93 -16.19 7.51 -42.41
C LYS A 93 -14.86 7.60 -41.67
N VAL A 94 -13.81 7.21 -42.38
CA VAL A 94 -12.39 7.44 -42.04
C VAL A 94 -12.24 8.84 -41.43
N ARG A 95 -12.29 8.93 -40.10
CA ARG A 95 -12.11 10.19 -39.38
C ARG A 95 -10.64 10.29 -39.01
N ALA A 96 -10.05 11.45 -39.31
CA ALA A 96 -8.76 11.84 -38.79
C ALA A 96 -8.72 11.55 -37.28
N ALA A 97 -7.60 11.01 -36.80
CA ALA A 97 -7.42 10.69 -35.39
C ALA A 97 -7.80 11.90 -34.52
N ASP A 98 -8.80 11.74 -33.65
CA ASP A 98 -9.21 12.82 -32.76
C ASP A 98 -8.05 13.13 -31.81
N PRO A 99 -7.45 14.33 -31.86
CA PRO A 99 -6.33 14.68 -31.00
C PRO A 99 -6.69 14.62 -29.50
N ARG A 100 -7.98 14.79 -29.14
CA ARG A 100 -8.45 14.66 -27.76
C ARG A 100 -8.34 13.23 -27.26
N ARG A 101 -8.62 12.24 -28.11
CA ARG A 101 -8.46 10.83 -27.77
C ARG A 101 -7.01 10.52 -27.45
N ALA A 102 -6.07 10.98 -28.27
CA ALA A 102 -4.64 10.81 -28.01
C ALA A 102 -4.22 11.45 -26.68
N GLN A 103 -4.68 12.68 -26.39
CA GLN A 103 -4.42 13.36 -25.13
C GLN A 103 -4.98 12.61 -23.91
N LEU A 104 -6.20 12.06 -24.00
CA LEU A 104 -6.82 11.28 -22.93
C LEU A 104 -6.07 9.96 -22.69
N MET A 105 -5.61 9.28 -23.75
CA MET A 105 -4.77 8.09 -23.62
C MET A 105 -3.42 8.39 -22.95
N ILE A 106 -2.78 9.53 -23.30
CA ILE A 106 -1.56 9.98 -22.62
C ILE A 106 -1.83 10.22 -21.13
N ARG A 107 -2.94 10.88 -20.78
CA ARG A 107 -3.32 11.10 -19.38
C ARG A 107 -3.57 9.79 -18.62
N LEU A 108 -4.17 8.78 -19.24
CA LEU A 108 -4.31 7.45 -18.63
C LEU A 108 -2.94 6.82 -18.32
N SER A 109 -2.01 6.87 -19.27
CA SER A 109 -0.64 6.38 -19.06
C SER A 109 0.05 7.09 -17.89
N GLN A 110 -0.13 8.41 -17.77
CA GLN A 110 0.41 9.18 -16.65
C GLN A 110 -0.21 8.80 -15.30
N LEU A 111 -1.49 8.41 -15.26
CA LEU A 111 -2.14 7.92 -14.04
C LEU A 111 -1.63 6.54 -13.65
N ASP A 112 -1.39 5.65 -14.61
CA ASP A 112 -0.76 4.35 -14.35
C ASP A 112 0.66 4.50 -13.80
N ASP A 113 1.50 5.37 -14.41
CA ASP A 113 2.83 5.69 -13.91
C ASP A 113 2.78 6.24 -12.48
N ARG A 114 1.83 7.15 -12.22
CA ARG A 114 1.62 7.73 -10.89
C ARG A 114 1.21 6.66 -9.87
N ARG A 115 0.31 5.75 -10.25
CA ARG A 115 -0.14 4.63 -9.40
C ARG A 115 1.03 3.74 -9.00
N GLN A 116 1.87 3.35 -9.97
CA GLN A 116 3.06 2.55 -9.70
C GLN A 116 4.03 3.24 -8.74
N ARG A 117 4.31 4.54 -8.94
CA ARG A 117 5.18 5.31 -8.05
C ARG A 117 4.65 5.39 -6.61
N ILE A 118 3.34 5.55 -6.44
CA ILE A 118 2.71 5.58 -5.12
C ILE A 118 2.78 4.22 -4.44
N ASP A 119 2.63 3.12 -5.18
CA ASP A 119 2.75 1.78 -4.62
C ASP A 119 4.20 1.51 -4.15
N ILE A 120 5.21 1.94 -4.93
CA ILE A 120 6.62 1.84 -4.54
C ILE A 120 6.91 2.70 -3.30
N ASP A 121 6.54 3.98 -3.32
CA ASP A 121 6.78 4.90 -2.19
C ASP A 121 6.07 4.43 -0.91
N PHE A 122 4.86 3.89 -1.02
CA PHE A 122 4.17 3.29 0.12
C PHE A 122 4.92 2.07 0.67
N PHE A 123 5.34 1.14 -0.21
CA PHE A 123 6.07 -0.05 0.19
C PHE A 123 7.39 0.30 0.89
N ASP A 124 8.15 1.25 0.34
CA ASP A 124 9.42 1.71 0.92
C ASP A 124 9.23 2.31 2.31
N ARG A 125 8.22 3.19 2.47
CA ARG A 125 7.93 3.82 3.77
C ARG A 125 7.40 2.82 4.79
N GLN A 126 6.52 1.91 4.36
CA GLN A 126 6.01 0.83 5.20
C GLN A 126 7.16 -0.05 5.71
N SER A 127 8.07 -0.46 4.81
CA SER A 127 9.22 -1.28 5.16
C SER A 127 10.11 -0.60 6.20
N ARG A 128 10.42 0.69 6.04
CA ARG A 128 11.20 1.45 7.04
C ARG A 128 10.51 1.54 8.41
N CYS A 129 9.19 1.71 8.44
CA CYS A 129 8.43 1.70 9.69
C CYS A 129 8.46 0.32 10.36
N LEU A 130 8.32 -0.76 9.58
CA LEU A 130 8.39 -2.13 10.08
C LEU A 130 9.80 -2.48 10.59
N GLU A 131 10.85 -2.12 9.85
CA GLU A 131 12.24 -2.25 10.30
C GLU A 131 12.49 -1.52 11.61
N ARG A 132 11.91 -0.32 11.77
CA ARG A 132 11.98 0.43 13.04
C ARG A 132 11.27 -0.29 14.17
N LEU A 133 10.09 -0.86 13.94
CA LEU A 133 9.37 -1.67 14.95
C LEU A 133 10.18 -2.91 15.35
N ILE A 134 10.73 -3.64 14.39
CA ILE A 134 11.59 -4.80 14.65
C ILE A 134 12.84 -4.37 15.44
N GLY A 135 13.45 -3.24 15.06
CA GLY A 135 14.59 -2.67 15.77
C GLY A 135 14.27 -2.28 17.22
N LEU A 136 13.09 -1.72 17.48
CA LEU A 136 12.62 -1.43 18.84
C LEU A 136 12.41 -2.74 19.62
N ALA A 137 11.70 -3.71 19.03
CA ALA A 137 11.44 -4.98 19.68
C ALA A 137 12.72 -5.78 20.00
N GLY A 138 13.69 -5.76 19.09
CA GLY A 138 15.00 -6.40 19.27
C GLY A 138 15.88 -5.72 20.33
N LYS A 139 15.94 -4.38 20.34
CA LYS A 139 16.71 -3.62 21.34
C LYS A 139 16.21 -3.85 22.77
N HIS A 140 14.92 -4.10 22.92
CA HIS A 140 14.28 -4.25 24.22
C HIS A 140 14.03 -5.71 24.62
N ARG A 141 14.64 -6.67 23.89
CA ARG A 141 14.50 -8.11 24.14
C ARG A 141 13.04 -8.58 24.20
N LEU A 142 12.11 -7.86 23.57
CA LEU A 142 10.70 -8.28 23.43
C LEU A 142 10.59 -9.50 22.52
N LEU A 143 11.61 -9.75 21.69
CA LEU A 143 11.72 -10.87 20.77
C LEU A 143 12.81 -11.85 21.23
N THR A 144 12.62 -12.51 22.37
CA THR A 144 13.20 -13.83 22.71
C THR A 144 12.32 -14.49 23.79
N PRO A 145 12.23 -15.83 23.82
CA PRO A 145 11.08 -16.59 24.33
C PRO A 145 10.77 -16.41 25.82
#